data_AF-A0A6A4BUC8-F1
#
_entry.id   AF-A0A6A4BUC8-F1
#
_cell.length_a   1.000
_cell.length_b   1.000
_cell.length_c   1.000
_cell.angle_alpha   90.00
_cell.angle_beta   90.00
_cell.angle_gamma   90.00
#
_symmetry.space_group_name_H-M   'P 1'
#
loop_
_entity.id
_entity.type
_entity.pdbx_description
1 polymer ?
#
loop_
_entity_poly.entity_id
_entity_poly.type
_entity_poly.pdbx_seq_one_letter_code
_entity_poly.pdbx_strand_id
1 'polypeptide(L)'
;MAKSWLTWPRSHWTASLPASASSSLLPGRDPPGNFTIASAANKKMGLEENAGEHSNFAMGKDLPALCQRYAAAGFTRVQIWPFQCVVELWSGEEFAKFLEDTHPMEDEVLRAKRRAVVTRMADEWLAKGTPIGLETYIILARK
;
A
#
# COMPACT_ATOMS: atom_id res chain seq x y z
N MET A 1 2.32 52.90 -0.02
CA MET A 1 1.16 52.04 -0.39
C MET A 1 1.63 50.59 -0.40
N ALA A 2 1.38 49.85 0.68
CA ALA A 2 1.80 48.47 0.85
C ALA A 2 0.61 47.54 0.55
N LYS A 3 0.76 46.61 -0.40
CA LYS A 3 -0.22 45.57 -0.66
C LYS A 3 0.01 44.42 0.32
N SER A 4 -0.82 44.41 1.36
CA SER A 4 -1.10 43.27 2.23
C SER A 4 -1.70 42.13 1.42
N TRP A 5 -1.14 40.92 1.52
CA TRP A 5 -1.83 39.67 1.20
C TRP A 5 -1.38 38.54 2.14
N LEU A 6 -2.36 38.10 2.94
CA LEU A 6 -2.54 36.75 3.49
C LEU A 6 -1.51 36.22 4.51
N THR A 7 -1.71 36.62 5.77
CA THR A 7 -1.43 35.75 6.92
C THR A 7 -2.43 34.58 6.92
N TRP A 8 -1.96 33.36 6.68
CA TRP A 8 -2.78 32.15 6.80
C TRP A 8 -2.92 31.73 8.28
N PRO A 9 -4.13 31.47 8.80
CA PRO A 9 -4.31 30.97 10.15
C PRO A 9 -3.88 29.50 10.25
N ARG A 10 -3.19 29.16 11.35
CA ARG A 10 -2.71 27.80 11.71
C ARG A 10 -3.82 26.78 12.04
N SER A 11 -5.08 27.04 11.72
CA SER A 11 -6.24 26.32 12.27
C SER A 11 -6.89 25.27 11.35
N HIS A 12 -6.24 24.79 10.28
CA HIS A 12 -6.88 23.89 9.30
C HIS A 12 -6.16 22.56 9.05
N TRP A 13 -5.33 22.09 9.98
CA TRP A 13 -4.85 20.70 9.99
C TRP A 13 -5.66 19.84 10.95
N THR A 14 -6.97 19.82 10.75
CA THR A 14 -7.80 18.70 11.19
C THR A 14 -8.60 18.29 9.97
N ALA A 15 -7.97 17.47 9.11
CA ALA A 15 -8.74 16.51 8.35
C ALA A 15 -9.39 15.61 9.41
N SER A 16 -10.61 15.96 9.81
CA SER A 16 -11.46 15.12 10.62
C SER A 16 -11.65 13.82 9.87
N LEU A 17 -10.82 12.82 10.18
CA LEU A 17 -11.19 11.43 9.94
C LEU A 17 -12.57 11.27 10.60
N PRO A 18 -13.60 10.79 9.88
CA PRO A 18 -14.88 10.56 10.50
C PRO A 18 -14.67 9.69 11.74
N ALA A 19 -15.15 10.19 12.88
CA ALA A 19 -14.99 9.62 14.22
C ALA A 19 -15.76 8.29 14.42
N SER A 20 -15.95 7.52 13.34
CA SER A 20 -16.56 6.19 13.34
C SER A 20 -15.63 5.11 12.78
N ALA A 21 -14.36 5.42 12.47
CA ALA A 21 -13.34 4.39 12.27
C ALA A 21 -12.88 3.83 13.64
N SER A 22 -13.85 3.33 14.41
CA SER A 22 -13.55 2.33 15.42
C SER A 22 -12.92 1.19 14.64
N SER A 23 -11.64 0.94 14.88
CA SER A 23 -10.83 -0.09 14.24
C SER A 23 -11.37 -1.47 14.64
N SER A 24 -12.54 -1.85 14.11
CA SER A 24 -12.87 -3.25 13.92
C SER A 24 -11.88 -3.75 12.88
N LEU A 25 -10.94 -4.57 13.32
CA LEU A 25 -10.18 -5.50 12.50
C LEU A 25 -11.14 -6.11 11.47
N LEU A 26 -11.10 -5.65 10.21
CA LEU A 26 -11.95 -6.20 9.16
C LEU A 26 -11.21 -7.38 8.52
N PRO A 27 -11.57 -8.64 8.82
CA PRO A 27 -11.15 -9.76 8.01
C PRO A 27 -11.74 -9.61 6.60
N GLY A 28 -10.94 -9.90 5.57
CA GLY A 28 -11.41 -9.96 4.18
C GLY A 28 -11.12 -8.74 3.31
N ARG A 29 -10.12 -7.93 3.65
CA ARG A 29 -9.65 -6.87 2.74
C ARG A 29 -8.78 -7.47 1.63
N ASP A 30 -9.01 -7.04 0.38
CA ASP A 30 -8.21 -7.47 -0.76
C ASP A 30 -6.73 -7.13 -0.53
N PRO A 31 -5.79 -8.01 -0.97
CA PRO A 31 -4.37 -7.76 -0.78
C PRO A 31 -3.93 -6.47 -1.48
N PRO A 32 -2.90 -5.77 -0.96
CA PRO A 32 -2.47 -4.46 -1.46
C PRO A 32 -2.21 -4.48 -2.97
N GLY A 33 -2.81 -3.52 -3.69
CA GLY A 33 -2.76 -3.46 -5.16
C GLY A 33 -1.35 -3.52 -5.73
N ASN A 34 -0.36 -2.97 -5.03
CA ASN A 34 1.04 -2.99 -5.47
C ASN A 34 1.55 -4.41 -5.74
N PHE A 35 1.37 -5.33 -4.78
CA PHE A 35 1.81 -6.71 -4.93
C PHE A 35 0.83 -7.56 -5.74
N THR A 36 -0.48 -7.32 -5.59
CA THR A 36 -1.50 -8.06 -6.33
C THR A 36 -1.33 -7.90 -7.83
N ILE A 37 -1.15 -6.66 -8.31
CA ILE A 37 -0.96 -6.38 -9.74
C ILE A 37 0.37 -6.94 -10.22
N ALA A 38 1.47 -6.71 -9.49
CA ALA A 38 2.80 -7.18 -9.88
C ALA A 38 2.88 -8.72 -9.95
N SER A 39 2.38 -9.42 -8.93
CA SER A 39 2.33 -10.88 -8.88
C SER A 39 1.47 -11.46 -10.01
N ALA A 40 0.28 -10.90 -10.22
CA ALA A 40 -0.62 -11.39 -11.25
C ALA A 40 -0.08 -11.12 -12.67
N ALA A 41 0.62 -9.98 -12.89
CA ALA A 41 1.33 -9.71 -14.12
C ALA A 41 2.48 -10.71 -14.35
N ASN A 42 3.30 -10.96 -13.33
CA ASN A 42 4.40 -11.93 -13.40
C ASN A 42 3.87 -13.35 -13.70
N LYS A 43 2.80 -13.78 -13.04
CA LYS A 43 2.13 -15.07 -13.33
C LYS A 43 1.62 -15.16 -14.76
N LYS A 44 0.98 -14.09 -15.28
CA LYS A 44 0.51 -14.03 -16.68
C LYS A 44 1.66 -14.13 -17.68
N MET A 45 2.86 -13.70 -17.29
CA MET A 45 4.08 -13.73 -18.10
C MET A 45 4.92 -15.00 -17.90
N GLY A 46 4.49 -15.95 -17.06
CA GLY A 46 5.25 -17.17 -16.75
C GLY A 46 6.47 -16.95 -15.85
N LEU A 47 6.53 -15.83 -15.12
CA LEU A 47 7.61 -15.46 -14.21
C LEU A 47 7.28 -15.88 -12.75
N GLU A 48 6.99 -17.16 -12.54
CA GLU A 48 6.41 -17.67 -11.30
C GLU A 48 7.32 -17.53 -10.07
N GLU A 49 8.65 -17.57 -10.26
CA GLU A 49 9.64 -17.33 -9.19
C GLU A 49 9.48 -15.94 -8.55
N ASN A 50 8.92 -14.98 -9.28
CA ASN A 50 8.70 -13.60 -8.84
C ASN A 50 7.22 -13.29 -8.53
N ALA A 51 6.37 -14.32 -8.39
CA ALA A 51 4.93 -14.15 -8.14
C ALA A 51 4.53 -14.38 -6.67
N GLY A 52 5.42 -14.90 -5.83
CA GLY A 52 5.15 -15.16 -4.41
C GLY A 52 5.21 -13.91 -3.52
N GLU A 53 4.36 -13.86 -2.50
CA GLU A 53 4.46 -12.86 -1.43
C GLU A 53 5.67 -13.17 -0.53
N HIS A 54 6.47 -12.15 -0.19
CA HIS A 54 7.63 -12.33 0.66
C HIS A 54 7.22 -12.72 2.10
N SER A 55 7.97 -13.64 2.73
CA SER A 55 7.68 -14.14 4.09
C SER A 55 7.61 -13.03 5.16
N ASN A 56 8.31 -11.92 4.93
CA ASN A 56 8.27 -10.71 5.77
C ASN A 56 6.85 -10.17 6.01
N PHE A 57 5.90 -10.39 5.09
CA PHE A 57 4.53 -9.93 5.24
C PHE A 57 3.66 -10.87 6.09
N ALA A 58 4.12 -12.10 6.36
CA ALA A 58 3.34 -13.11 7.10
C ALA A 58 2.96 -12.64 8.52
N MET A 59 3.81 -11.84 9.16
CA MET A 59 3.57 -11.35 10.52
C MET A 59 2.35 -10.40 10.60
N GLY A 60 2.06 -9.65 9.53
CA GLY A 60 0.93 -8.73 9.49
C GLY A 60 -0.42 -9.39 9.19
N LYS A 61 -0.43 -10.69 8.84
CA LYS A 61 -1.66 -11.41 8.47
C LYS A 61 -2.51 -11.84 9.66
N ASP A 62 -1.89 -12.00 10.83
CA ASP A 62 -2.55 -12.42 12.06
C ASP A 62 -2.29 -11.36 13.16
N LEU A 63 -3.13 -10.32 13.15
CA LEU A 63 -3.06 -9.23 14.11
C LEU A 63 -3.29 -9.70 15.57
N PRO A 64 -4.22 -10.64 15.87
CA PRO A 64 -4.30 -11.24 17.20
C PRO A 64 -2.99 -11.88 17.66
N ALA A 65 -2.37 -12.72 16.83
CA ALA A 65 -1.07 -13.33 17.16
C ALA A 65 0.03 -12.28 17.31
N LEU A 66 0.03 -11.23 16.48
CA LEU A 66 0.96 -10.11 16.58
C LEU A 66 0.81 -9.38 17.93
N CYS A 67 -0.42 -9.07 18.36
CA CYS A 67 -0.69 -8.50 19.68
C CYS A 67 -0.18 -9.39 20.82
N GLN A 68 -0.37 -10.71 20.73
CA GLN A 68 0.17 -11.63 21.73
C GLN A 68 1.69 -11.64 21.77
N ARG A 69 2.37 -11.54 20.61
CA ARG A 69 3.84 -11.42 20.57
C ARG A 69 4.33 -10.17 21.29
N TYR A 70 3.66 -9.02 21.12
CA TYR A 70 4.01 -7.82 21.88
C TYR A 70 3.80 -7.98 23.38
N ALA A 71 2.69 -8.59 23.81
CA ALA A 71 2.43 -8.86 25.22
C ALA A 71 3.48 -9.80 25.84
N ALA A 72 3.85 -10.87 25.13
CA ALA A 72 4.88 -11.82 25.55
C ALA A 72 6.27 -11.16 25.63
N ALA A 73 6.54 -10.15 24.81
CA ALA A 73 7.76 -9.34 24.87
C ALA A 73 7.74 -8.25 25.96
N GLY A 74 6.69 -8.20 26.80
CA GLY A 74 6.56 -7.27 27.92
C GLY A 74 5.97 -5.91 27.56
N PHE A 75 5.53 -5.70 26.33
CA PHE A 75 4.88 -4.45 25.95
C PHE A 75 3.43 -4.41 26.43
N THR A 76 2.99 -3.23 26.83
CA THR A 76 1.62 -2.92 27.26
C THR A 76 1.02 -1.81 26.38
N ARG A 77 -0.30 -1.66 26.42
CA ARG A 77 -1.04 -0.61 25.67
C ARG A 77 -0.73 -0.61 24.16
N VAL A 78 -0.64 -1.80 23.57
CA VAL A 78 -0.40 -1.98 22.13
C VAL A 78 -1.61 -1.45 21.37
N GLN A 79 -1.37 -0.57 20.41
CA GLN A 79 -2.34 -0.05 19.46
C GLN A 79 -1.81 -0.28 18.05
N ILE A 80 -2.68 -0.78 17.17
CA ILE A 80 -2.34 -1.10 15.79
C ILE A 80 -3.36 -0.42 14.90
N TRP A 81 -2.88 0.35 13.93
CA TRP A 81 -3.72 0.99 12.92
C TRP A 81 -3.29 0.57 11.52
N PRO A 82 -4.22 0.13 10.66
CA PRO A 82 -3.92 -0.03 9.24
C PRO A 82 -3.69 1.36 8.61
N PHE A 83 -2.71 1.44 7.74
CA PHE A 83 -2.39 2.62 6.94
C PHE A 83 -2.09 2.19 5.51
N GLN A 84 -2.73 2.83 4.54
CA GLN A 84 -2.45 2.58 3.13
C GLN A 84 -1.37 3.55 2.65
N CYS A 85 -0.15 3.05 2.42
CA CYS A 85 0.89 3.76 1.69
C CYS A 85 0.53 3.75 0.21
N VAL A 86 -0.11 4.81 -0.25
CA VAL A 86 -0.49 4.98 -1.65
C VAL A 86 0.75 5.18 -2.51
N VAL A 87 0.84 4.39 -3.57
CA VAL A 87 1.88 4.49 -4.61
C VAL A 87 1.32 5.23 -5.82
N GLU A 88 0.09 4.91 -6.24
CA GLU A 88 -0.54 5.50 -7.43
C GLU A 88 -2.08 5.52 -7.28
N LEU A 89 -2.74 6.54 -7.85
CA LEU A 89 -4.17 6.80 -7.70
C LEU A 89 -4.93 7.00 -9.02
N TRP A 90 -4.23 7.31 -10.10
CA TRP A 90 -4.81 7.92 -11.28
C TRP A 90 -4.35 7.30 -12.60
N SER A 91 -3.14 6.74 -12.66
CA SER A 91 -2.55 6.24 -13.92
C SER A 91 -1.92 4.87 -13.78
N GLY A 92 -2.42 3.89 -14.54
CA GLY A 92 -1.74 2.60 -14.66
C GLY A 92 -0.35 2.71 -15.30
N GLU A 93 -0.13 3.71 -16.15
CA GLU A 93 1.17 3.95 -16.78
C GLU A 93 2.22 4.41 -15.76
N GLU A 94 1.87 5.37 -14.90
CA GLU A 94 2.80 5.84 -13.85
C GLU A 94 3.09 4.72 -12.85
N PHE A 95 2.11 3.87 -12.53
CA PHE A 95 2.35 2.68 -11.74
C PHE A 95 3.30 1.68 -12.44
N ALA A 96 3.12 1.45 -13.75
CA ALA A 96 4.00 0.57 -14.51
C ALA A 96 5.43 1.08 -14.53
N LYS A 97 5.62 2.40 -14.71
CA LYS A 97 6.92 3.06 -14.62
C LYS A 97 7.55 2.90 -13.24
N PHE A 98 6.79 3.12 -12.17
CA PHE A 98 7.26 2.87 -10.80
C PHE A 98 7.76 1.42 -10.61
N LEU A 99 7.06 0.44 -11.16
CA LEU A 99 7.51 -0.96 -11.10
C LEU A 99 8.76 -1.24 -11.95
N GLU A 100 8.95 -0.55 -13.07
CA GLU A 100 10.19 -0.64 -13.85
C GLU A 100 11.39 -0.04 -13.10
N ASP A 101 11.20 1.12 -12.47
CA ASP A 101 12.24 1.81 -11.71
C ASP A 101 12.67 1.01 -10.46
N THR A 102 11.72 0.33 -9.80
CA THR A 102 11.97 -0.45 -8.59
C THR A 102 12.39 -1.89 -8.85
N HIS A 103 12.02 -2.45 -10.00
CA HIS A 103 12.32 -3.83 -10.39
C HIS A 103 12.78 -3.86 -11.86
N PRO A 104 13.99 -3.36 -12.14
CA PRO A 104 14.49 -3.25 -13.51
C PRO A 104 14.66 -4.61 -14.18
N MET A 105 14.39 -4.65 -15.48
CA MET A 105 14.61 -5.82 -16.34
C MET A 105 15.56 -5.45 -17.48
N GLU A 106 16.57 -6.30 -17.72
CA GLU A 106 17.56 -6.09 -18.78
C GLU A 106 16.99 -6.38 -20.17
N ASP A 107 16.15 -7.41 -20.30
CA ASP A 107 15.50 -7.76 -21.57
C ASP A 107 14.44 -6.69 -21.90
N GLU A 108 14.75 -5.86 -22.90
CA GLU A 108 13.88 -4.75 -23.32
C GLU A 108 12.54 -5.22 -23.87
N VAL A 109 12.50 -6.36 -24.56
CA VAL A 109 11.28 -6.93 -25.15
C VAL A 109 10.39 -7.46 -24.03
N LEU A 110 10.97 -8.15 -23.05
CA LEU A 110 10.25 -8.63 -21.88
C LEU A 110 9.76 -7.47 -21.01
N ARG A 111 10.60 -6.44 -20.81
CA ARG A 111 10.27 -5.21 -20.09
C ARG A 111 9.05 -4.52 -20.73
N ALA A 112 9.09 -4.26 -22.04
CA ALA A 112 7.99 -3.61 -22.75
C ALA A 112 6.68 -4.42 -22.67
N LYS A 113 6.76 -5.76 -22.80
CA LYS A 113 5.59 -6.63 -22.62
C LYS A 113 5.03 -6.56 -21.20
N ARG A 114 5.89 -6.62 -20.18
CA ARG A 114 5.48 -6.52 -18.77
C ARG A 114 4.85 -5.16 -18.49
N ARG A 115 5.41 -4.06 -18.99
CA ARG A 115 4.86 -2.70 -18.88
C ARG A 115 3.43 -2.62 -19.39
N ALA A 116 3.18 -3.15 -20.60
CA ALA A 116 1.84 -3.15 -21.19
C ALA A 116 0.83 -3.96 -20.36
N VAL A 117 1.24 -5.12 -19.84
CA VAL A 117 0.39 -5.97 -18.98
C VAL A 117 0.07 -5.26 -17.67
N VAL A 118 1.08 -4.71 -17.00
CA VAL A 118 0.94 -3.99 -15.73
C VAL A 118 0.05 -2.76 -15.89
N THR A 119 0.29 -1.94 -16.92
CA THR A 119 -0.49 -0.72 -17.19
C THR A 119 -1.98 -1.06 -17.25
N ARG A 120 -2.35 -2.04 -18.09
CA ARG A 120 -3.74 -2.48 -18.24
C ARG A 120 -4.35 -2.97 -16.92
N MET A 121 -3.61 -3.77 -16.14
CA MET A 121 -4.12 -4.31 -14.87
C MET A 121 -4.23 -3.25 -13.78
N ALA A 122 -3.36 -2.25 -13.81
CA ALA A 122 -3.41 -1.10 -12.94
C ALA A 122 -4.59 -0.19 -13.28
N ASP A 123 -4.86 0.06 -14.56
CA ASP A 123 -6.07 0.78 -14.98
C ASP A 123 -7.35 0.03 -14.56
N GLU A 124 -7.39 -1.30 -14.76
CA GLU A 124 -8.49 -2.16 -14.30
C GLU A 124 -8.68 -2.10 -12.77
N TRP A 125 -7.59 -1.93 -12.00
CA TRP A 125 -7.62 -1.77 -10.55
C TRP A 125 -8.15 -0.38 -10.15
N LEU A 126 -7.59 0.68 -10.73
CA LEU A 126 -7.94 2.07 -10.45
C LEU A 126 -9.39 2.39 -10.86
N ALA A 127 -9.90 1.76 -11.91
CA ALA A 127 -11.31 1.86 -12.32
C ALA A 127 -12.30 1.40 -11.24
N LYS A 128 -11.86 0.60 -10.25
CA LYS A 128 -12.67 0.21 -9.08
C LYS A 128 -12.75 1.30 -8.01
N GLY A 129 -12.00 2.39 -8.17
CA GLY A 129 -11.87 3.45 -7.18
C GLY A 129 -10.92 3.12 -6.02
N THR A 130 -10.11 2.07 -6.15
CA THR A 130 -9.17 1.63 -5.11
C THR A 130 -7.76 2.14 -5.43
N PRO A 131 -7.09 2.85 -4.51
CA PRO A 131 -5.68 3.21 -4.66
C PRO A 131 -4.78 1.99 -4.89
N ILE A 132 -3.72 2.16 -5.68
CA ILE A 132 -2.63 1.19 -5.73
C ILE A 132 -1.63 1.56 -4.65
N GLY A 133 -1.29 0.62 -3.79
CA GLY A 133 -0.32 0.88 -2.73
C GLY A 133 -0.04 -0.33 -1.87
N LEU A 134 0.69 -0.08 -0.80
CA LEU A 134 1.04 -1.05 0.24
C LEU A 134 0.16 -0.82 1.47
N GLU A 135 -0.40 -1.89 2.03
CA GLU A 135 -0.99 -1.83 3.37
C GLU A 135 0.14 -2.03 4.39
N THR A 136 0.23 -1.12 5.34
CA THR A 136 1.17 -1.18 6.46
C THR A 136 0.44 -0.99 7.77
N TYR A 137 1.07 -1.41 8.87
CA TYR A 137 0.55 -1.22 10.20
C TYR A 137 1.42 -0.23 10.97
N ILE A 138 0.80 0.83 11.47
CA ILE A 138 1.44 1.68 12.48
C ILE A 138 1.17 1.04 13.84
N ILE A 139 2.23 0.69 14.55
CA ILE A 139 2.15 0.04 15.86
C ILE A 139 2.75 0.95 16.91
N LEU A 140 1.94 1.32 17.89
CA LEU A 140 2.38 2.03 19.08
C LEU A 140 2.26 1.11 20.28
N ALA A 141 3.34 0.96 21.04
CA ALA A 141 3.37 0.12 22.23
C ALA A 141 4.21 0.78 23.33
N ARG A 142 3.86 0.52 24.59
CA ARG A 142 4.58 1.00 25.77
C ARG A 142 5.39 -0.14 26.37
N LYS A 143 6.67 0.10 26.68
CA LYS A 143 7.50 -0.84 27.41
C LYS A 143 7.17 -0.83 28.90
#